data_AF-A0A317WWU0-F1
#
_entry.id   AF-A0A317WWU0-F1
#
_cell.length_a   1.000
_cell.length_b   1.000
_cell.length_c   1.000
_cell.angle_alpha   90.00
_cell.angle_beta   90.00
_cell.angle_gamma   90.00
#
_symmetry.space_group_name_H-M   'P 1'
#
loop_
_entity.id
_entity.type
_entity.pdbx_description
1 polymer ?
#
loop_
_entity_poly.entity_id
_entity_poly.type
_entity_poly.pdbx_seq_one_letter_code
_entity_poly.pdbx_strand_id
1 'polypeptide(L)'
;MPSSCQDIRNALAQCLQESDCIMVQRRTPRECLSDPYVEGLPMRCQQLRKGFGECKRGLVDMRKRFRGNQPIAVSKELEGGSSSGSSQQLYAGKPAFESVKEISGNEVQMDPEKTRGL
;
A
#
# COMPACT_ATOMS: atom_id res chain seq x y z
N MET A 1 4.53 15.81 12.72
CA MET A 1 3.99 14.50 12.27
C MET A 1 4.61 14.19 10.91
N PRO A 2 5.09 12.97 10.63
CA PRO A 2 5.83 12.66 9.41
C PRO A 2 4.97 12.86 8.15
N SER A 3 5.62 13.25 7.06
CA SER A 3 4.99 13.62 5.78
C SER A 3 4.13 12.50 5.18
N SER A 4 4.48 11.24 5.40
CA SER A 4 3.80 10.08 4.83
C SER A 4 2.32 9.92 5.21
N CYS A 5 1.86 10.51 6.32
CA CYS A 5 0.46 10.47 6.76
C CYS A 5 -0.18 11.86 6.81
N GLN A 6 0.38 12.84 6.11
CA GLN A 6 -0.12 14.21 6.12
C GLN A 6 -1.38 14.34 5.26
N ASP A 7 -1.38 13.78 4.05
CA ASP A 7 -2.50 13.90 3.12
C ASP A 7 -3.78 13.27 3.66
N ILE A 8 -3.69 12.06 4.22
CA ILE A 8 -4.86 11.41 4.84
C ILE A 8 -5.34 12.16 6.09
N ARG A 9 -4.45 12.80 6.85
CA ARG A 9 -4.88 13.63 7.98
C ARG A 9 -5.64 14.85 7.48
N ASN A 10 -5.14 15.50 6.43
CA ASN A 10 -5.80 16.67 5.85
C ASN A 10 -7.17 16.30 5.30
N ALA A 11 -7.27 15.18 4.57
CA ALA A 11 -8.54 14.66 4.07
C ALA A 11 -9.51 14.32 5.21
N LEU A 12 -9.03 13.72 6.29
CA LEU A 12 -9.84 13.43 7.48
C LEU A 12 -10.29 14.71 8.19
N ALA A 13 -9.42 15.71 8.29
CA ALA A 13 -9.77 17.01 8.88
C ALA A 13 -10.86 17.73 8.07
N GLN A 14 -10.75 17.73 6.73
CA GLN A 14 -11.78 18.27 5.84
C GLN A 14 -13.11 17.53 6.02
N CYS A 15 -13.08 16.18 6.02
CA CYS A 15 -14.28 15.38 6.23
C CYS A 15 -14.98 15.69 7.56
N LEU A 16 -14.19 15.87 8.62
CA LEU A 16 -14.71 16.22 9.94
C LEU A 16 -15.31 17.63 9.98
N GLN A 17 -14.71 18.60 9.30
CA GLN A 17 -15.24 19.96 9.20
C GLN A 17 -16.60 20.01 8.49
N GLU A 18 -16.83 19.14 7.52
CA GLU A 18 -18.11 19.02 6.81
C GLU A 18 -19.16 18.22 7.60
N SER A 19 -18.74 17.46 8.62
CA SER A 19 -19.63 16.55 9.35
C SER A 19 -20.52 17.25 10.39
N ASP A 20 -21.73 16.73 10.55
CA ASP A 20 -22.71 17.23 11.53
C ASP A 20 -22.22 17.20 12.98
N CYS A 21 -21.31 16.28 13.31
CA CYS A 21 -20.73 16.18 14.65
C CYS A 21 -19.99 17.47 15.07
N ILE A 22 -19.34 18.15 14.12
CA ILE A 22 -18.66 19.43 14.38
C ILE A 22 -19.56 20.62 14.04
N MET A 23 -20.26 20.56 12.91
CA MET A 23 -21.09 21.68 12.44
C MET A 23 -22.32 21.92 13.32
N VAL A 24 -23.03 20.85 13.68
CA VAL A 24 -24.29 20.92 14.45
C VAL A 24 -24.03 20.73 15.93
N GLN A 25 -23.33 19.65 16.31
CA GLN A 25 -23.13 19.31 17.72
C GLN A 25 -21.95 20.06 18.37
N ARG A 26 -21.12 20.76 17.59
CA ARG A 26 -19.96 21.55 18.06
C ARG A 26 -18.99 20.77 18.94
N ARG A 27 -18.87 19.46 18.71
CA ARG A 27 -17.95 18.61 19.46
C ARG A 27 -16.52 18.78 18.96
N THR A 28 -15.57 18.40 19.80
CA THR A 28 -14.18 18.35 19.37
C THR A 28 -13.97 17.22 18.35
N PRO A 29 -13.04 17.37 17.39
CA PRO A 29 -12.71 16.29 16.44
C PRO A 29 -12.33 14.97 17.13
N ARG A 30 -11.78 15.04 18.35
CA ARG A 30 -11.43 13.85 19.15
C ARG A 30 -12.67 13.11 19.65
N GLU A 31 -13.68 13.83 20.11
CA GLU A 31 -14.95 13.24 20.56
C GLU A 31 -15.73 12.61 19.40
N CYS A 32 -15.71 13.24 18.22
CA CYS A 32 -16.36 12.69 17.03
C CYS A 32 -15.73 11.36 16.58
N LEU A 33 -14.43 11.16 16.83
CA LEU A 33 -13.73 9.92 16.46
C LEU A 33 -13.80 8.81 17.52
N SER A 34 -14.45 9.07 18.66
CA SER A 34 -14.70 8.09 19.72
C SER A 34 -16.15 7.60 19.72
N ASP A 35 -16.34 6.37 20.18
CA ASP A 35 -17.68 5.81 20.36
C ASP A 35 -18.47 6.63 21.39
N PRO A 36 -19.78 6.88 21.19
CA PRO A 36 -20.67 6.30 20.16
C PRO A 36 -20.78 7.12 18.86
N TYR A 37 -20.18 8.31 18.78
CA TYR A 37 -20.46 9.28 17.70
C TYR A 37 -19.94 8.84 16.33
N VAL A 38 -18.96 7.96 16.33
CA VAL A 38 -18.31 7.39 15.14
C VAL A 38 -19.31 6.78 14.18
N GLU A 39 -20.30 6.04 14.70
CA GLU A 39 -21.26 5.32 13.88
C GLU A 39 -22.19 6.28 13.13
N GLY A 40 -22.43 7.47 13.69
CA GLY A 40 -23.20 8.53 13.06
C GLY A 40 -22.44 9.37 12.03
N LEU A 41 -21.12 9.16 11.87
CA LEU A 41 -20.35 9.89 10.85
C LEU A 41 -20.59 9.33 9.44
N PRO A 42 -20.46 10.18 8.40
CA PRO A 42 -20.51 9.73 7.01
C PRO A 42 -19.48 8.62 6.73
N MET A 43 -19.85 7.66 5.87
CA MET A 43 -19.00 6.52 5.48
C MET A 43 -17.60 6.96 5.02
N ARG A 44 -17.52 8.09 4.31
CA ARG A 44 -16.25 8.70 3.89
C ARG A 44 -15.31 8.97 5.08
N CYS A 45 -15.83 9.56 6.16
CA CYS A 45 -15.01 9.90 7.33
C CYS A 45 -14.61 8.64 8.11
N GLN A 46 -15.50 7.64 8.18
CA GLN A 46 -15.18 6.35 8.80
C GLN A 46 -14.04 5.63 8.07
N GLN A 47 -14.06 5.65 6.73
CA GLN A 47 -13.00 5.05 5.92
C GLN A 47 -11.66 5.79 6.05
N LEU A 48 -11.69 7.13 6.07
CA LEU A 48 -10.51 7.96 6.33
C LEU A 48 -9.94 7.70 7.73
N ARG A 49 -10.79 7.48 8.75
CA ARG A 49 -10.35 7.13 10.11
C ARG A 49 -9.60 5.79 10.11
N LYS A 50 -10.16 4.77 9.44
CA LYS A 50 -9.51 3.45 9.31
C LYS A 50 -8.16 3.58 8.62
N GLY A 51 -8.11 4.23 7.46
CA GLY A 51 -6.87 4.46 6.72
C GLY A 51 -5.84 5.26 7.51
N PHE A 52 -6.26 6.26 8.28
CA PHE A 52 -5.36 7.03 9.14
C PHE A 52 -4.75 6.18 10.27
N GLY A 53 -5.55 5.28 10.86
CA GLY A 53 -5.10 4.31 11.84
C GLY A 53 -4.06 3.33 11.26
N GLU A 54 -4.29 2.83 10.04
CA GLU A 54 -3.35 1.97 9.31
C GLU A 54 -2.07 2.71 8.94
N CYS A 55 -2.17 3.96 8.48
CA CYS A 55 -1.02 4.80 8.19
C CYS A 55 -0.15 5.01 9.43
N LYS A 56 -0.76 5.29 10.58
CA LYS A 56 -0.05 5.47 11.85
C LYS A 56 0.60 4.17 12.34
N ARG A 57 -0.06 3.02 12.15
CA ARG A 57 0.51 1.70 12.46
C ARG A 57 1.71 1.39 11.56
N GLY A 58 1.61 1.70 10.26
CA GLY A 58 2.68 1.49 9.28
C GLY A 58 3.94 2.31 9.54
N LEU A 59 3.81 3.50 10.15
CA LEU A 59 4.96 4.31 10.59
C LEU A 59 5.81 3.65 11.68
N VAL A 60 5.18 2.89 12.57
CA VAL A 60 5.87 2.25 13.71
C VAL A 60 6.40 0.87 13.32
N ASP A 61 5.75 0.20 12.37
CA ASP A 61 6.11 -1.14 11.89
C ASP A 61 7.49 -1.19 11.20
N MET A 62 8.44 -1.91 11.81
CA MET A 62 9.80 -2.12 11.30
C MET A 62 9.83 -2.72 9.91
N ARG A 63 8.87 -3.59 9.57
CA ARG A 63 8.85 -4.28 8.26
C ARG A 63 8.55 -3.33 7.11
N LYS A 64 7.82 -2.25 7.38
CA LYS A 64 7.43 -1.23 6.38
C LYS A 64 8.41 -0.07 6.28
N ARG A 65 9.38 0.04 7.20
CA ARG A 65 10.41 1.11 7.16
C ARG A 65 11.30 1.03 5.93
N PHE A 66 11.62 -0.17 5.46
CA PHE A 66 12.48 -0.36 4.28
C PHE A 66 11.75 -0.15 2.95
N ARG A 67 10.46 -0.47 2.89
CA ARG A 67 9.64 -0.35 1.66
C ARG A 67 8.88 0.98 1.57
N GLY A 68 8.93 1.79 2.62
CA GLY A 68 8.12 3.00 2.75
C GLY A 68 6.68 2.68 3.14
N ASN A 69 6.07 3.62 3.86
CA ASN A 69 4.64 3.57 4.10
C ASN A 69 3.94 3.99 2.79
N GLN A 70 3.20 3.09 2.15
CA GLN A 70 2.52 3.37 0.89
C GLN A 70 1.54 4.55 1.07
N PRO A 71 1.60 5.59 0.23
CA PRO A 71 0.62 6.66 0.28
C PRO A 71 -0.75 6.09 -0.07
N ILE A 72 -1.78 6.43 0.73
CA ILE A 72 -3.13 5.89 0.53
C ILE A 72 -3.75 6.32 -0.80
N ALA A 73 -3.21 7.35 -1.46
CA ALA A 73 -3.56 7.69 -2.83
C ALA A 73 -3.17 6.61 -3.87
N VAL A 74 -2.29 5.67 -3.51
CA VAL A 74 -1.81 4.58 -4.38
C VAL A 74 -2.53 3.25 -4.10
N SER A 75 -3.26 3.11 -2.98
CA SER A 75 -4.11 1.94 -2.72
C SER A 75 -5.44 2.04 -3.47
N LYS A 76 -5.35 1.85 -4.79
CA LYS A 76 -6.46 1.55 -5.70
C LYS A 76 -6.94 0.11 -5.49
N GLU A 77 -7.11 -0.33 -4.24
CA GLU A 77 -7.43 -1.72 -3.85
C GLU A 77 -8.88 -1.89 -3.36
N LEU A 78 -9.80 -1.01 -3.78
CA LEU A 78 -11.24 -1.25 -3.63
C LEU A 78 -11.85 -1.92 -4.88
N GLU A 79 -11.10 -2.02 -5.98
CA GLU A 79 -11.48 -2.79 -7.15
C GLU A 79 -10.54 -3.99 -7.22
N GLY A 80 -11.08 -5.20 -7.24
CA GLY A 80 -10.33 -6.42 -7.48
C GLY A 80 -9.56 -6.31 -8.79
N GLY A 81 -8.30 -5.93 -8.70
CA GLY A 81 -7.44 -5.67 -9.84
C GLY A 81 -6.01 -5.81 -9.38
N SER A 82 -5.47 -6.99 -9.65
CA SER A 82 -4.03 -7.26 -9.68
C SER A 82 -3.25 -6.00 -10.04
N SER A 83 -2.32 -5.64 -9.17
CA SER A 83 -1.31 -4.63 -9.44
C SER A 83 -0.67 -4.91 -10.80
N SER A 84 -1.09 -4.13 -11.81
CA SER A 84 -0.38 -3.98 -13.08
C SER A 84 0.93 -3.27 -12.77
N GLY A 85 1.91 -4.07 -12.37
CA GLY A 85 3.22 -3.70 -11.87
C GLY A 85 4.00 -4.96 -11.53
N SER A 86 4.04 -5.88 -12.50
CA SER A 86 4.80 -7.13 -12.53
C SER A 86 4.76 -7.99 -11.26
N SER A 87 3.67 -8.73 -11.04
CA SER A 87 3.73 -9.95 -10.23
C SER A 87 4.38 -11.09 -11.03
N GLN A 88 5.69 -10.99 -11.28
CA GLN A 88 6.51 -12.16 -11.58
C GLN A 88 7.62 -12.17 -10.55
N GLN A 89 7.31 -12.67 -9.35
CA GLN A 89 8.36 -13.08 -8.44
C GLN A 89 8.66 -14.55 -8.69
N LEU A 90 9.80 -14.80 -9.32
CA LEU A 90 10.49 -16.07 -9.25
C LEU A 90 11.77 -15.85 -8.46
N TYR A 91 12.06 -16.79 -7.58
CA TYR A 91 13.27 -16.84 -6.78
C TYR A 91 14.48 -16.53 -7.68
N ALA A 92 15.30 -15.56 -7.28
CA ALA A 92 16.46 -15.03 -8.01
C ALA A 92 16.20 -14.19 -9.29
N GLY A 93 14.97 -13.71 -9.55
CA GLY A 93 14.73 -12.63 -10.51
C GLY A 93 14.86 -13.01 -11.99
N LYS A 94 14.73 -14.29 -12.33
CA LYS A 94 14.68 -14.78 -13.72
C LYS A 94 13.32 -15.41 -14.05
N PRO A 95 12.72 -15.16 -15.22
CA PRO A 95 11.46 -15.77 -15.64
C PRO A 95 11.62 -17.29 -15.77
N ALA A 96 10.56 -18.05 -15.47
CA ALA A 96 10.58 -19.53 -15.47
C ALA A 96 10.57 -20.12 -16.88
N PHE A 97 10.25 -19.32 -17.88
CA PHE A 97 10.34 -19.69 -19.27
C PHE A 97 10.96 -18.51 -20.03
N GLU A 98 12.18 -18.71 -20.51
CA GLU A 98 12.76 -17.89 -21.57
C GLU A 98 12.22 -18.48 -22.87
N SER A 99 11.49 -17.67 -23.65
CA SER A 99 11.10 -18.07 -25.01
C SER A 99 12.36 -18.44 -25.76
N VAL A 100 12.49 -19.72 -26.12
CA VAL A 100 13.66 -20.31 -26.77
C VAL A 100 14.06 -19.43 -27.95
N LYS A 101 15.25 -18.84 -27.88
CA LYS A 101 15.86 -18.18 -29.04
C LYS A 101 16.30 -19.28 -30.00
N GLU A 102 15.80 -19.24 -31.23
CA GLU A 102 16.18 -20.22 -32.25
C GLU A 102 17.71 -20.22 -32.43
N ILE A 103 18.30 -21.39 -32.27
CA ILE A 103 19.73 -21.60 -32.32
C ILE A 103 20.11 -21.81 -33.78
N SER A 104 20.89 -20.90 -34.38
CA SER A 104 21.56 -21.20 -35.65
C SER A 104 22.69 -22.19 -35.33
N GLY A 105 22.58 -23.42 -35.83
CA GLY A 105 23.44 -24.57 -35.49
C GLY A 105 24.94 -24.37 -35.71
N ASN A 106 25.59 -23.67 -34.79
CA ASN A 106 27.04 -23.57 -34.63
C ASN A 106 27.35 -23.26 -33.16
N GLU A 107 27.10 -24.22 -32.28
CA GLU A 107 27.46 -24.13 -30.87
C GLU A 107 28.78 -24.86 -30.64
N VAL A 108 29.75 -24.19 -30.02
CA VAL A 108 30.92 -24.84 -29.44
C VAL A 108 30.46 -25.51 -28.15
N GLN A 109 30.66 -26.83 -28.06
CA GLN A 109 30.26 -27.68 -26.94
C GLN A 109 30.66 -27.08 -25.59
N MET A 110 29.71 -26.91 -24.67
CA MET A 110 30.00 -26.44 -23.31
C MET A 110 30.50 -27.60 -22.44
N ASP A 111 31.74 -27.49 -21.95
CA ASP A 111 32.36 -28.47 -21.06
C ASP A 111 31.63 -28.56 -19.71
N PRO A 112 31.21 -29.78 -19.28
CA PRO A 112 30.40 -29.99 -18.08
C PRO A 112 31.16 -29.77 -16.76
N GLU A 113 32.46 -29.49 -16.79
CA GLU A 113 33.27 -29.30 -15.57
C GLU A 113 33.18 -27.89 -14.99
N LYS A 114 32.76 -26.87 -15.77
CA LYS A 114 32.74 -25.47 -15.31
C LYS A 114 31.44 -25.06 -14.60
N THR A 115 30.42 -25.91 -14.60
CA THR A 115 29.12 -25.66 -13.94
C THR A 115 29.00 -26.22 -12.53
N ARG A 116 30.07 -26.79 -11.97
CA ARG A 116 30.11 -27.24 -10.57
C ARG A 116 31.04 -26.36 -9.74
N GLY A 117 30.62 -25.13 -9.51
CA GLY A 117 31.21 -24.26 -8.48
C GLY A 117 30.46 -24.43 -7.16
N LEU A 118 31.21 -24.79 -6.11
CA LEU A 118 30.83 -24.83 -4.70
C LEU A 118 30.23 -23.50 -4.19
#